data_AF-A0A075HXL5-F1
#
_entry.id   AF-A0A075HXL5-F1
#
_cell.length_a   1.000
_cell.length_b   1.000
_cell.length_c   1.000
_cell.angle_alpha   90.00
_cell.angle_beta   90.00
_cell.angle_gamma   90.00
#
_symmetry.space_group_name_H-M   'P 1'
#
loop_
_entity.id
_entity.type
_entity.pdbx_description
1 polymer ?
#
loop_
_entity_poly.entity_id
_entity_poly.type
_entity_poly.pdbx_seq_one_letter_code
_entity_poly.pdbx_strand_id
1 'polypeptide(L)' 'MGQGERCMTDTETGFCMRCKASVVIAEPVRSTMANGRKRVSGLCSKLGCEGRISKIVG' A
#
# COMPACT_ATOMS: atom_id res chain seq x y z
N MET A 1 -32.99 0.83 7.73
CA MET A 1 -32.27 0.98 6.45
C MET A 1 -30.80 1.13 6.79
N GLY A 2 -30.03 0.05 6.76
CA GLY A 2 -28.66 0.07 7.26
C GLY A 2 -27.84 -0.98 6.56
N GLN A 3 -26.92 -0.52 5.72
CA GLN A 3 -25.52 -0.92 5.61
C GLN A 3 -24.98 -0.36 4.30
N GLY A 4 -24.33 0.80 4.40
CA GLY A 4 -23.58 1.41 3.32
C GLY A 4 -22.53 0.44 2.79
N GLU A 5 -22.43 0.38 1.47
CA GLU A 5 -21.51 -0.48 0.76
C GLU A 5 -20.08 -0.17 1.19
N ARG A 6 -19.46 -1.17 1.80
CA ARG A 6 -18.08 -1.17 2.26
C ARG A 6 -17.17 -1.06 1.04
N CYS A 7 -16.77 0.15 0.66
CA CYS A 7 -15.55 0.35 -0.12
C CYS A 7 -14.40 -0.23 0.71
N MET A 8 -14.04 -1.48 0.46
CA MET A 8 -12.78 -2.06 0.93
C MET A 8 -11.64 -1.34 0.20
N THR A 9 -11.31 -0.13 0.64
CA THR A 9 -9.97 0.41 0.48
C THR A 9 -9.10 -0.45 1.37
N ASP A 10 -8.60 -1.54 0.80
CA ASP A 10 -7.56 -2.36 1.40
C ASP A 10 -6.36 -1.44 1.66
N THR A 11 -6.33 -0.86 2.85
CA THR A 11 -5.31 0.09 3.29
C THR A 11 -4.05 -0.70 3.56
N GLU A 12 -3.31 -0.95 2.49
CA GLU A 12 -2.00 -1.56 2.58
C GLU A 12 -1.06 -0.61 3.30
N THR A 13 -0.52 -1.04 4.44
CA THR A 13 0.53 -0.31 5.14
C THR A 13 1.90 -0.83 4.69
N GLY A 14 2.89 0.05 4.72
CA GLY A 14 4.27 -0.30 4.47
C GLY A 14 5.24 0.71 5.06
N PHE A 15 6.50 0.32 5.18
CA PHE A 15 7.53 1.17 5.74
C PHE A 15 8.09 2.11 4.67
N CYS A 16 7.92 3.41 4.85
CA CYS A 16 8.52 4.41 3.98
C CYS A 16 9.95 4.68 4.43
N MET A 17 10.94 4.37 3.59
CA MET A 17 12.35 4.64 3.91
C MET A 17 12.68 6.14 3.97
N ARG A 18 11.89 6.99 3.31
CA ARG A 18 12.03 8.45 3.38
C ARG A 18 11.50 9.00 4.71
N CYS A 19 10.33 8.55 5.16
CA CYS A 19 9.78 8.95 6.45
C CYS A 19 10.40 8.20 7.64
N LYS A 20 11.08 7.07 7.37
CA LYS A 20 11.51 6.09 8.36
C LYS A 20 10.37 5.68 9.32
N ALA A 21 9.16 5.57 8.78
CA ALA A 21 7.95 5.28 9.52
C ALA A 21 7.04 4.34 8.71
N SER A 22 6.26 3.53 9.43
CA SER A 22 5.16 2.77 8.85
C SER A 22 4.01 3.71 8.53
N VAL A 23 3.62 3.75 7.27
CA VAL A 23 2.57 4.63 6.76
C VAL A 23 1.65 3.83 5.85
N VAL A 24 0.47 4.38 5.58
CA VAL A 24 -0.42 3.83 4.56
C VAL A 24 0.21 4.05 3.18
N ILE A 25 0.10 3.04 2.33
CA ILE A 25 0.47 3.11 0.92
C ILE A 25 -0.71 3.75 0.18
N ALA A 26 -0.51 4.96 -0.33
CA ALA A 26 -1.41 5.57 -1.29
C ALA A 26 -1.26 4.86 -2.63
N GLU A 27 -2.40 4.63 -3.30
CA GLU A 27 -2.47 3.96 -4.61
C GLU A 27 -1.73 2.60 -4.62
N PRO A 28 -2.11 1.64 -3.74
CA PRO A 28 -1.42 0.36 -3.68
C PRO A 28 -1.70 -0.47 -4.94
N VAL A 29 -0.64 -0.71 -5.72
CA VAL A 29 -0.63 -1.58 -6.88
C VAL A 29 -0.17 -2.97 -6.48
N ARG A 30 -1.09 -3.93 -6.57
CA ARG A 30 -0.81 -5.36 -6.39
C ARG A 30 -0.33 -5.94 -7.71
N SER A 31 0.86 -6.53 -7.70
CA SER A 31 1.47 -7.21 -8.85
C SER A 31 1.94 -8.60 -8.44
N THR A 32 1.65 -9.61 -9.26
CA THR A 32 2.15 -10.96 -9.04
C THR A 32 3.46 -11.12 -9.80
N MET A 33 4.52 -11.45 -9.08
CA MET A 33 5.84 -11.68 -9.65
C MET A 33 5.88 -13.04 -10.37
N ALA A 34 6.82 -13.22 -11.29
CA ALA A 34 6.97 -14.46 -12.07
C ALA A 34 7.22 -15.72 -11.21
N ASN A 35 7.72 -15.54 -9.98
CA ASN A 35 7.93 -16.62 -9.01
C ASN A 35 6.69 -16.93 -8.14
N GLY A 36 5.52 -16.37 -8.49
CA GLY A 36 4.26 -16.57 -7.78
C GLY A 36 4.07 -15.71 -6.52
N ARG A 37 5.10 -14.96 -6.09
CA ARG A 37 4.98 -14.05 -4.94
C ARG A 37 4.14 -12.83 -5.33
N LYS A 38 3.26 -12.37 -4.44
CA LYS A 38 2.54 -11.12 -4.64
C LYS A 38 3.39 -9.98 -4.08
N ARG A 39 3.37 -8.84 -4.76
CA ARG A 39 4.05 -7.63 -4.35
C ARG A 39 3.04 -6.50 -4.38
N VAL A 40 3.06 -5.69 -3.34
CA VAL A 40 2.32 -4.44 -3.27
C VAL A 40 3.33 -3.31 -3.40
N SER A 41 3.12 -2.42 -4.35
CA SER A 41 3.91 -1.22 -4.54
C SER A 41 2.98 -0.02 -4.60
N GLY A 42 3.36 1.10 -4.01
CA GLY A 42 2.62 2.36 -4.14
C GLY A 42 3.41 3.51 -3.57
N LEU A 43 2.72 4.59 -3.25
CA LEU A 43 3.32 5.82 -2.75
C LEU A 43 3.09 5.99 -1.25
N CYS A 44 3.92 6.78 -0.60
CA CYS A 44 3.74 7.17 0.78
C CYS A 44 2.51 8.08 0.89
N SER A 45 1.55 7.73 1.75
CA SER A 45 0.36 8.57 2.00
C SER A 45 0.66 9.86 2.78
N LYS A 46 1.91 10.08 3.20
CA LYS A 46 2.27 11.28 3.97
C LYS A 46 2.37 12.50 3.05
N LEU A 47 1.72 13.60 3.45
CA LEU A 47 1.75 14.85 2.71
C LEU A 47 3.20 15.32 2.49
N GLY A 48 3.55 15.60 1.23
CA GLY A 48 4.91 16.02 0.84
C GLY A 48 5.95 14.89 0.80
N CYS A 49 5.54 13.62 0.90
CA CYS A 49 6.44 12.49 0.74
C CYS A 49 6.10 11.67 -0.51
N GLU A 50 6.90 11.80 -1.55
CA GLU A 50 6.80 10.95 -2.76
C GLU A 50 7.61 9.65 -2.61
N GLY A 51 7.73 9.15 -1.38
CA GLY A 51 8.47 7.93 -1.12
C GLY A 51 7.75 6.74 -1.72
N ARG A 52 8.38 6.00 -2.66
CA ARG A 52 7.83 4.74 -3.15
C ARG A 52 7.99 3.66 -2.08
N ILE A 53 6.88 3.02 -1.75
CA ILE A 53 6.82 1.92 -0.81
C ILE A 53 6.58 0.66 -1.61
N SER A 54 7.38 -0.38 -1.36
CA SER A 54 7.11 -1.68 -1.95
C SER A 54 7.35 -2.78 -0.95
N LYS A 55 6.35 -3.64 -0.77
CA LYS A 55 6.41 -4.80 0.11
C LYS A 55 6.02 -6.04 -0.67
N ILE A 56 6.64 -7.17 -0.34
CA ILE A 56 6.19 -8.47 -0.83
C ILE A 56 5.10 -8.93 0.13
N VAL A 57 3.94 -9.30 -0.40
CA VAL A 57 2.84 -9.92 0.34
C VAL A 57 2.79 -11.39 -0.05
N GLY A 58 2.93 -12.27 0.92
CA GLY A 58 2.97 -13.72 0.73
C GLY A 58 1.78 -14.34 1.43
#